data_AF-A0A969XEA5-F1
#
_entry.id   AF-A0A969XEA5-F1
#
_cell.length_a   1.000
_cell.length_b   1.000
_cell.length_c   1.000
_cell.angle_alpha   90.00
_cell.angle_beta   90.00
_cell.angle_gamma   90.00
#
_symmetry.space_group_name_H-M   'P 1'
#
loop_
_entity.id
_entity.type
_entity.pdbx_description
1 polymer ?
#
loop_
_entity_poly.entity_id
_entity_poly.type
_entity_poly.pdbx_seq_one_letter_code
_entity_poly.pdbx_strand_id
1 'polypeptide(L)'
;MEILYASKKWQQLCESRKEAEKKLGTDCARKLRARLADLEAARRVGDLAAGNPHPLKGDRSGQFALNLAGGYRLVFSAANDPAPLQQDGSIHWYAVTIVCIEFIGDYHG
;
A
#
# COMPACT_ATOMS: atom_id res chain seq x y z
N MET A 1 3.61 -0.35 11.40
CA MET A 1 4.87 0.07 10.74
C MET A 1 4.77 1.55 10.33
N GLU A 2 5.87 2.21 9.92
CA GLU A 2 5.81 3.62 9.49
C GLU A 2 5.24 3.75 8.07
N ILE A 3 4.36 4.72 7.87
CA ILE A 3 3.67 4.97 6.60
C ILE A 3 3.96 6.40 6.14
N LEU A 4 4.65 6.51 5.00
CA LEU A 4 4.89 7.75 4.27
C LEU A 4 3.94 7.86 3.07
N TYR A 5 3.90 9.04 2.46
CA TYR A 5 3.04 9.31 1.30
C TYR A 5 3.82 10.01 0.20
N ALA A 6 3.78 9.46 -1.01
CA ALA A 6 4.43 10.05 -2.18
C ALA A 6 3.81 11.41 -2.58
N SER A 7 2.59 11.69 -2.12
CA SER A 7 1.93 12.97 -2.36
C SER A 7 0.90 13.31 -1.29
N LYS A 8 0.64 14.61 -1.12
CA LYS A 8 -0.47 15.12 -0.29
C LYS A 8 -1.83 14.55 -0.71
N LYS A 9 -2.00 14.22 -2.01
CA LYS A 9 -3.23 13.60 -2.53
C LYS A 9 -3.48 12.24 -1.86
N TRP A 10 -2.44 11.41 -1.76
CA TRP A 10 -2.56 10.07 -1.16
C TRP A 10 -2.72 10.15 0.35
N GLN A 11 -1.96 11.04 0.99
CA GLN A 11 -2.12 11.33 2.40
C GLN A 11 -3.57 11.73 2.74
N GLN A 12 -4.13 12.71 2.02
CA GLN A 12 -5.50 13.18 2.24
C GLN A 12 -6.53 12.06 2.03
N LEU A 13 -6.31 11.18 1.05
CA LEU A 13 -7.22 10.07 0.79
C LEU A 13 -7.20 9.02 1.92
N CYS A 14 -6.06 8.84 2.58
CA CYS A 14 -5.91 7.93 3.72
C CYS A 14 -6.46 8.54 5.02
N GLU A 15 -6.25 9.83 5.25
CA GLU A 15 -6.61 10.51 6.50
C GLU A 15 -8.08 10.99 6.54
N SER A 16 -8.67 11.32 5.39
CA SER A 16 -10.04 11.85 5.32
C SER A 16 -11.04 10.80 4.83
N ARG A 17 -11.84 10.27 5.77
CA ARG A 17 -12.96 9.37 5.46
C ARG A 17 -13.90 9.95 4.39
N LYS A 18 -14.24 11.23 4.51
CA LYS A 18 -15.16 11.92 3.59
C LYS A 18 -14.60 11.95 2.16
N GLU A 19 -13.31 12.27 2.01
CA GLU A 19 -12.67 12.29 0.70
C GLU A 19 -12.50 10.88 0.12
N ALA A 20 -12.16 9.89 0.95
CA ALA A 20 -12.11 8.50 0.54
C ALA A 20 -13.46 7.99 0.03
N GLU A 21 -14.54 8.20 0.78
CA GLU A 21 -15.89 7.79 0.37
C GLU A 21 -16.34 8.51 -0.90
N LYS A 22 -16.03 9.80 -1.04
CA LYS A 22 -16.34 10.58 -2.24
C LYS A 22 -15.63 10.07 -3.49
N LYS A 23 -14.34 9.73 -3.39
CA LYS A 23 -13.50 9.37 -4.55
C LYS A 23 -13.51 7.87 -4.88
N LEU A 24 -13.67 7.01 -3.88
CA LEU A 24 -13.54 5.56 -4.03
C LEU A 24 -14.88 4.83 -3.83
N GLY A 25 -15.90 5.50 -3.32
CA GLY A 25 -17.13 4.86 -2.85
C GLY A 25 -16.96 4.22 -1.47
N THR A 26 -18.10 3.93 -0.82
CA THR A 26 -18.15 3.53 0.60
C THR A 26 -17.38 2.24 0.89
N ASP A 27 -17.55 1.21 0.06
CA ASP A 27 -16.89 -0.09 0.29
C ASP A 27 -15.37 -0.03 0.10
N CYS A 28 -14.92 0.69 -0.92
CA CYS A 28 -13.49 0.84 -1.17
C CYS A 28 -12.83 1.68 -0.07
N ALA A 29 -13.48 2.78 0.35
CA ALA A 29 -13.02 3.60 1.47
C ALA A 29 -12.99 2.84 2.81
N ARG A 30 -13.94 1.93 3.04
CA ARG A 30 -13.93 1.04 4.21
C ARG A 30 -12.75 0.07 4.16
N LYS A 31 -12.50 -0.55 3.01
CA LYS A 31 -11.33 -1.44 2.84
C LYS A 31 -10.01 -0.69 2.95
N LEU A 32 -9.91 0.52 2.40
CA LEU A 32 -8.71 1.37 2.51
C LEU A 32 -8.34 1.59 3.98
N ARG A 33 -9.30 2.03 4.81
CA ARG A 33 -9.09 2.19 6.25
C ARG A 33 -8.66 0.89 6.94
N ALA A 34 -9.26 -0.24 6.57
CA ALA A 34 -8.84 -1.53 7.10
C ALA A 34 -7.41 -1.91 6.69
N ARG A 35 -6.98 -1.61 5.45
CA ARG A 35 -5.60 -1.87 5.02
C ARG A 35 -4.59 -0.96 5.73
N LEU A 36 -4.95 0.30 5.98
CA LEU A 36 -4.12 1.24 6.74
C LEU A 36 -3.96 0.79 8.19
N ALA A 37 -5.05 0.38 8.84
CA ALA A 37 -4.99 -0.18 10.19
C ALA A 37 -4.12 -1.45 10.26
N ASP A 38 -4.20 -2.33 9.25
CA ASP A 38 -3.34 -3.52 9.17
C ASP A 38 -1.85 -3.14 9.00
N LEU A 39 -1.53 -2.11 8.20
CA LEU A 39 -0.17 -1.59 8.06
C LEU A 39 0.34 -0.99 9.38
N GLU A 40 -0.48 -0.21 10.07
CA GLU A 40 -0.15 0.39 11.36
C GLU A 40 0.15 -0.68 12.42
N ALA A 41 -0.68 -1.74 12.48
CA ALA A 41 -0.55 -2.84 13.44
C ALA A 41 0.59 -3.81 13.13
N ALA A 42 0.94 -4.00 11.85
CA ALA A 42 2.02 -4.90 11.44
C ALA A 42 3.40 -4.34 11.78
N ARG A 43 4.37 -5.22 12.10
CA ARG A 43 5.76 -4.82 12.34
C ARG A 43 6.54 -4.67 11.03
N ARG A 44 6.16 -5.45 10.01
CA ARG A 44 6.79 -5.49 8.69
C ARG A 44 5.79 -5.93 7.63
N VAL A 45 6.07 -5.67 6.35
CA VAL A 45 5.16 -6.03 5.23
C VAL A 45 4.85 -7.53 5.20
N GLY A 46 5.82 -8.38 5.55
CA GLY A 46 5.62 -9.84 5.64
C GLY A 46 4.61 -10.32 6.69
N ASP A 47 4.16 -9.47 7.61
CA ASP A 47 3.14 -9.81 8.61
C ASP A 47 1.71 -9.53 8.09
N LEU A 48 1.57 -8.90 6.91
CA LEU A 48 0.27 -8.62 6.31
C LEU A 48 -0.34 -9.91 5.76
N ALA A 49 -1.60 -10.19 6.14
CA ALA A 49 -2.34 -11.36 5.66
C ALA A 49 -3.53 -10.97 4.77
N ALA A 50 -4.24 -9.89 5.11
CA ALA A 50 -5.48 -9.52 4.45
C ALA A 50 -5.23 -8.61 3.23
N GLY A 51 -6.18 -8.64 2.29
CA GLY A 51 -6.10 -7.82 1.08
C GLY A 51 -5.19 -8.41 0.00
N ASN A 52 -4.95 -9.72 -0.03
CA ASN A 52 -4.10 -10.39 -1.02
C ASN A 52 -2.74 -9.66 -1.22
N PRO A 53 -1.85 -9.65 -0.21
CA PRO A 53 -0.53 -9.02 -0.31
C PRO A 53 0.30 -9.62 -1.45
N HIS A 54 0.75 -8.82 -2.42
CA HIS A 54 1.61 -9.29 -3.50
C HIS A 54 2.51 -8.20 -4.09
N PRO A 55 3.73 -8.56 -4.53
CA PRO A 55 4.57 -7.67 -5.33
C PRO A 55 3.97 -7.44 -6.72
N LEU A 56 4.16 -6.24 -7.25
CA LEU A 56 3.81 -5.89 -8.63
C LEU A 56 4.97 -6.16 -9.59
N LYS A 57 4.66 -6.22 -10.88
CA LYS A 57 5.58 -6.54 -11.98
C LYS A 57 5.50 -5.49 -13.08
N GLY A 58 6.39 -5.57 -14.08
CA GLY A 58 6.43 -4.65 -15.22
C GLY A 58 6.80 -3.23 -14.79
N ASP A 59 6.08 -2.23 -15.30
CA ASP A 59 6.31 -0.80 -15.01
C ASP A 59 6.14 -0.43 -13.53
N ARG A 60 5.53 -1.32 -12.75
CA ARG A 60 5.36 -1.20 -11.29
C ARG A 60 6.27 -2.15 -10.50
N SER A 61 7.29 -2.72 -11.13
CA SER A 61 8.30 -3.51 -10.42
C SER A 61 8.91 -2.70 -9.27
N GLY A 62 9.12 -3.34 -8.13
CA GLY A 62 9.54 -2.67 -6.88
C GLY A 62 8.38 -2.10 -6.04
N GLN A 63 7.14 -2.20 -6.51
CA GLN A 63 5.95 -1.87 -5.72
C GLN A 63 5.24 -3.13 -5.19
N PHE A 64 4.39 -2.92 -4.20
CA PHE A 64 3.59 -3.94 -3.53
C PHE A 64 2.14 -3.46 -3.42
N ALA A 65 1.18 -4.39 -3.51
CA ALA A 65 -0.23 -4.06 -3.55
C ALA A 65 -1.06 -4.83 -2.52
N LEU A 66 -2.09 -4.14 -2.02
CA LEU A 66 -3.20 -4.69 -1.27
C LEU A 66 -4.51 -4.39 -2.01
N ASN A 67 -5.34 -5.40 -2.21
CA ASN A 67 -6.67 -5.31 -2.80
C ASN A 67 -7.62 -4.49 -1.93
N LEU A 68 -8.38 -3.63 -2.59
CA LEU A 68 -9.54 -2.90 -2.05
C LEU A 68 -10.85 -3.48 -2.63
N ALA A 69 -11.85 -2.64 -2.89
CA ALA A 69 -13.12 -3.07 -3.49
C ALA A 69 -13.15 -2.70 -4.99
N GLY A 70 -13.87 -3.48 -5.79
CA GLY A 70 -14.10 -3.16 -7.20
C GLY A 70 -12.84 -3.11 -8.07
N GLY A 71 -11.81 -3.91 -7.78
CA GLY A 71 -10.56 -3.92 -8.55
C GLY A 71 -9.52 -2.89 -8.11
N TYR A 72 -9.86 -1.97 -7.21
CA TYR A 72 -8.95 -0.97 -6.69
C TYR A 72 -7.84 -1.58 -5.83
N ARG A 73 -6.68 -0.93 -5.77
CA ARG A 73 -5.55 -1.28 -4.90
C ARG A 73 -5.07 -0.09 -4.08
N LEU A 74 -4.53 -0.41 -2.90
CA LEU A 74 -3.53 0.40 -2.22
C LEU A 74 -2.16 -0.12 -2.65
N VAL A 75 -1.34 0.74 -3.25
CA VAL A 75 -0.01 0.40 -3.75
C VAL A 75 1.05 1.21 -3.02
N PHE A 76 2.13 0.56 -2.61
CA PHE A 76 3.22 1.18 -1.88
C PHE A 76 4.59 0.62 -2.30
N SER A 77 5.64 1.37 -1.99
CA SER A 77 7.05 1.00 -2.14
C SER A 77 7.69 0.81 -0.76
N ALA A 78 8.87 0.15 -0.71
CA ALA A 78 9.69 0.13 0.49
C ALA A 78 10.40 1.49 0.63
N ALA A 79 10.32 2.08 1.82
CA ALA A 79 10.93 3.38 2.14
C ALA A 79 12.00 3.28 3.24
N ASN A 80 12.44 2.07 3.57
CA ASN A 80 13.65 1.85 4.35
C ASN A 80 14.87 2.45 3.60
N ASP A 81 15.83 3.00 4.35
CA ASP A 81 17.08 3.53 3.80
C ASP A 81 18.29 2.84 4.47
N PRO A 82 19.02 1.95 3.77
CA PRO A 82 18.72 1.45 2.43
C PRO A 82 17.51 0.50 2.41
N ALA A 83 16.88 0.35 1.24
CA ALA A 83 15.82 -0.63 1.06
C ALA A 83 16.38 -2.06 1.26
N PRO A 84 15.70 -2.95 1.99
CA PRO A 84 16.17 -4.32 2.18
C PRO A 84 16.03 -5.08 0.85
N LEU A 85 17.14 -5.63 0.35
CA LEU A 85 17.19 -6.37 -0.91
C LEU A 85 17.49 -7.86 -0.66
N GLN A 86 17.02 -8.70 -1.57
CA GLN A 86 17.45 -10.09 -1.72
C GLN A 86 18.75 -10.15 -2.53
N GLN A 87 19.36 -11.34 -2.64
CA GLN A 87 20.58 -11.55 -3.42
C GLN A 87 20.42 -11.21 -4.91
N ASP A 88 19.20 -11.33 -5.45
CA ASP A 88 18.88 -11.00 -6.85
C ASP A 88 18.56 -9.50 -7.06
N GLY A 89 18.69 -8.68 -6.02
CA GLY A 89 18.41 -7.24 -6.05
C GLY A 89 16.93 -6.87 -5.95
N SER A 90 16.01 -7.85 -5.84
CA SER A 90 14.60 -7.57 -5.57
C SER A 90 14.37 -7.18 -4.11
N ILE A 91 13.27 -6.48 -3.82
CA ILE A 91 12.93 -6.05 -2.46
C ILE A 91 12.63 -7.28 -1.58
N HIS A 92 13.31 -7.36 -0.43
CA HIS A 92 13.02 -8.34 0.60
C HIS A 92 11.85 -7.87 1.48
N TRP A 93 10.63 -8.06 0.99
CA TRP A 93 9.40 -7.57 1.64
C TRP A 93 9.21 -8.03 3.10
N TYR A 94 9.76 -9.19 3.49
CA TYR A 94 9.72 -9.67 4.88
C TYR A 94 10.62 -8.89 5.85
N ALA A 95 11.42 -7.95 5.35
CA ALA A 95 12.25 -7.05 6.14
C ALA A 95 11.84 -5.57 6.02
N VAL A 96 10.80 -5.24 5.25
CA VAL A 96 10.35 -3.85 5.05
C VAL A 96 9.52 -3.39 6.25
N THR A 97 9.94 -2.29 6.88
CA THR A 97 9.33 -1.70 8.09
C THR A 97 8.86 -0.26 7.89
N ILE A 98 9.20 0.36 6.76
CA ILE A 98 8.75 1.69 6.36
C ILE A 98 8.22 1.56 4.93
N VAL A 99 6.99 2.01 4.70
CA VAL A 99 6.36 1.98 3.37
C VAL A 99 6.00 3.40 2.92
N CYS A 100 6.07 3.67 1.62
CA CYS A 100 5.55 4.90 1.03
C CYS A 100 4.34 4.58 0.16
N ILE A 101 3.18 5.17 0.45
CA ILE A 101 1.98 5.01 -0.37
C ILE A 101 2.16 5.77 -1.69
N GLU A 102 2.22 5.01 -2.78
CA GLU A 102 2.51 5.50 -4.13
C GLU A 102 1.26 5.74 -4.95
N PHE A 103 0.20 4.96 -4.71
CA PHE A 103 -1.01 5.01 -5.51
C PHE A 103 -2.20 4.36 -4.81
N ILE A 104 -3.38 4.96 -5.00
CA ILE A 104 -4.67 4.37 -4.61
C ILE A 104 -5.64 4.53 -5.78
N GLY A 105 -6.12 3.43 -6.34
CA GLY A 105 -6.97 3.46 -7.52
C GLY A 105 -7.12 2.09 -8.19
N ASP A 106 -7.92 2.06 -9.25
CA ASP A 106 -7.91 0.98 -10.23
C ASP A 106 -6.82 1.28 -11.29
N TYR A 107 -6.02 0.26 -11.61
CA TYR A 107 -4.99 0.34 -12.66
C TYR A 107 -5.19 -0.77 -13.71
N HIS A 108 -6.32 -1.48 -13.68
CA HIS A 108 -6.72 -2.47 -14.68
C HIS A 108 -7.58 -1.88 -15.81
N GLY A 109 -7.71 -0.55 -15.85
CA GLY A 109 -8.44 0.19 -16.90
C GLY A 109 -7.56 0.58 -18.07
#